data_AF-A0A7J8TFJ3-F1
#
_entry.id   AF-A0A7J8TFJ3-F1
#
_cell.length_a   1.000
_cell.length_b   1.000
_cell.length_c   1.000
_cell.angle_alpha   90.00
_cell.angle_beta   90.00
_cell.angle_gamma   90.00
#
_symmetry.space_group_name_H-M   'P 1'
#
loop_
_entity.id
_entity.type
_entity.pdbx_description
1 polymer ?
#
loop_
_entity_poly.entity_id
_entity_poly.type
_entity_poly.pdbx_seq_one_letter_code
_entity_poly.pdbx_strand_id
1 'polypeptide(L)'
;MSLYFSACVLADSLYKRYVVGAVEGKVPDLFDGGIRRGTDVFKALAIGAQAVLIGRPAVYGLAAKGEYGVKRVIEMLRDELELTMALSGCPTLNHISRKHVRTKPERPRSML
;
A
#
# COMPACT_ATOMS: atom_id res chain seq x y z
N MET A 1 14.71 -15.88 3.47
CA MET A 1 14.41 -14.48 3.10
C MET A 1 12.95 -14.19 2.71
N SER A 2 12.11 -15.18 2.37
CA SER A 2 10.70 -14.96 1.98
C SER A 2 9.71 -14.87 3.16
N LEU A 3 10.05 -15.49 4.30
CA LEU A 3 9.15 -15.60 5.46
C LEU A 3 9.07 -14.33 6.32
N TYR A 4 10.14 -13.51 6.37
CA TYR A 4 10.12 -12.24 7.13
C TYR A 4 9.22 -11.17 6.47
N PHE A 5 9.15 -11.14 5.13
CA PHE A 5 8.33 -10.16 4.41
C PHE A 5 6.82 -10.45 4.55
N SER A 6 6.43 -11.73 4.58
CA SER A 6 5.03 -12.10 4.85
C SER A 6 4.63 -11.93 6.31
N ALA A 7 5.58 -11.98 7.26
CA ALA A 7 5.33 -11.73 8.68
C ALA A 7 5.19 -10.23 8.99
N CYS A 8 5.97 -9.35 8.35
CA CYS A 8 5.80 -7.89 8.47
C CYS A 8 4.40 -7.44 8.04
N VAL A 9 3.91 -7.86 6.87
CA VAL A 9 2.57 -7.42 6.41
C VAL A 9 1.41 -7.93 7.29
N LEU A 10 1.55 -9.13 7.87
CA LEU A 10 0.55 -9.70 8.80
C LEU A 10 0.63 -9.05 10.20
N ALA A 11 1.83 -8.74 10.69
CA ALA A 11 2.02 -7.95 11.90
C ALA A 11 1.53 -6.51 11.69
N ASP A 12 1.78 -5.91 10.53
CA ASP A 12 1.37 -4.54 10.16
C ASP A 12 -0.15 -4.39 10.09
N SER A 13 -0.91 -5.39 9.64
CA SER A 13 -2.39 -5.27 9.63
C SER A 13 -3.00 -5.21 11.03
N LEU A 14 -2.44 -5.93 12.01
CA LEU A 14 -2.91 -5.94 13.39
C LEU A 14 -2.32 -4.74 14.17
N TYR A 15 -1.04 -4.47 13.97
CA TYR A 15 -0.32 -3.33 14.54
C TYR A 15 -0.87 -2.00 14.02
N LYS A 16 -1.28 -1.91 12.75
CA LYS A 16 -1.87 -0.69 12.20
C LYS A 16 -3.28 -0.44 12.72
N ARG A 17 -4.10 -1.47 13.00
CA ARG A 17 -5.37 -1.26 13.72
C ARG A 17 -5.12 -0.68 15.11
N TYR A 18 -4.05 -1.13 15.77
CA TYR A 18 -3.63 -0.61 17.07
C TYR A 18 -3.15 0.85 16.96
N VAL A 19 -2.29 1.16 15.98
CA VAL A 19 -1.75 2.51 15.76
C VAL A 19 -2.84 3.48 15.32
N VAL A 20 -3.59 3.18 14.26
CA VAL A 20 -4.68 4.05 13.75
C VAL A 20 -5.73 4.30 14.84
N GLY A 21 -6.05 3.27 15.64
CA GLY A 21 -6.95 3.40 16.79
C GLY A 21 -6.37 4.26 17.92
N ALA A 22 -5.06 4.23 18.14
CA ALA A 22 -4.38 4.98 19.20
C ALA A 22 -4.14 6.46 18.84
N VAL A 23 -4.00 6.80 17.55
CA VAL A 23 -3.69 8.17 17.12
C VAL A 23 -4.94 9.04 16.95
N GLU A 24 -6.10 8.43 16.72
CA GLU A 24 -7.39 9.14 16.51
C GLU A 24 -7.33 10.25 15.44
N GLY A 25 -6.46 10.10 14.43
CA GLY A 25 -6.28 11.09 13.37
C GLY A 25 -5.55 12.38 13.78
N LYS A 26 -4.92 12.40 14.97
CA LYS A 26 -4.15 13.57 15.46
C LYS A 26 -2.83 13.78 14.70
N VAL A 27 -2.26 12.73 14.10
CA VAL A 27 -1.12 12.84 13.19
C VAL A 27 -1.36 12.01 11.92
N PRO A 28 -0.73 12.37 10.79
CA PRO A 28 -0.91 11.64 9.54
C PRO A 28 -0.40 10.19 9.61
N ASP A 29 -1.26 9.23 9.27
CA ASP A 29 -0.89 7.82 9.22
C ASP A 29 -0.20 7.48 7.90
N LEU A 30 1.13 7.41 7.94
CA LEU A 30 1.98 7.04 6.81
C LEU A 30 2.27 5.53 6.82
N PHE A 31 2.32 4.92 5.63
CA PHE A 31 2.66 3.51 5.48
C PHE A 31 3.91 3.30 4.61
N ASP A 32 4.87 2.54 5.12
CA ASP A 32 6.01 2.05 4.36
C ASP A 32 6.17 0.54 4.65
N GLY A 33 7.09 -0.12 3.96
CA GLY A 33 7.38 -1.54 4.17
C GLY A 33 7.01 -2.40 2.98
N GLY A 34 7.39 -1.98 1.77
CA GLY A 34 7.33 -2.88 0.61
C GLY A 34 6.46 -2.46 -0.56
N ILE A 35 6.09 -1.18 -0.68
CA ILE A 35 5.33 -0.67 -1.83
C ILE A 35 6.12 -0.88 -3.12
N ARG A 36 5.63 -1.74 -4.01
CA ARG A 36 6.24 -2.00 -5.33
C ARG A 36 5.27 -1.84 -6.48
N ARG A 37 3.97 -1.89 -6.21
CA ARG A 37 2.88 -1.78 -7.18
C ARG A 37 1.86 -0.74 -6.75
N GLY A 38 1.12 -0.19 -7.71
CA GLY A 38 -0.04 0.65 -7.44
C GLY A 38 -1.13 -0.07 -6.61
N THR A 39 -1.26 -1.39 -6.76
CA THR A 39 -2.15 -2.19 -5.91
C THR A 39 -1.71 -2.25 -4.44
N ASP A 40 -0.42 -2.10 -4.14
CA ASP A 40 0.06 -2.04 -2.76
C ASP A 40 -0.30 -0.70 -2.13
N VAL A 41 -0.19 0.40 -2.91
CA VAL A 41 -0.66 1.73 -2.51
C VAL A 41 -2.16 1.68 -2.23
N PHE A 42 -2.95 1.13 -3.15
CA PHE A 42 -4.40 0.99 -3.00
C PHE A 42 -4.76 0.20 -1.72
N LYS A 43 -4.09 -0.92 -1.46
CA LYS A 43 -4.31 -1.71 -0.24
C LYS A 43 -3.96 -0.92 1.02
N ALA A 44 -2.85 -0.20 1.03
CA ALA A 44 -2.41 0.62 2.16
C ALA A 44 -3.44 1.71 2.48
N LEU A 45 -3.95 2.41 1.46
CA LEU A 45 -5.02 3.40 1.61
C LEU A 45 -6.32 2.75 2.11
N ALA A 46 -6.70 1.58 1.57
CA ALA A 46 -7.92 0.86 1.98
C ALA A 46 -7.89 0.40 3.44
N ILE A 47 -6.72 0.20 4.04
CA ILE A 47 -6.57 -0.12 5.47
C ILE A 47 -6.33 1.12 6.35
N GLY A 48 -6.50 2.32 5.80
CA GLY A 48 -6.48 3.59 6.55
C GLY A 48 -5.15 4.35 6.51
N ALA A 49 -4.21 4.03 5.61
CA ALA A 49 -3.10 4.97 5.35
C ALA A 49 -3.63 6.26 4.72
N GLN A 50 -3.04 7.40 5.08
CA GLN A 50 -3.27 8.66 4.36
C GLN A 50 -2.27 8.84 3.21
N ALA A 51 -1.06 8.30 3.34
CA ALA A 51 -0.07 8.25 2.28
C ALA A 51 0.88 7.07 2.45
N VAL A 52 1.68 6.81 1.42
CA VAL A 52 2.70 5.77 1.44
C VAL A 52 4.09 6.34 1.15
N LEU A 53 5.12 5.68 1.67
CA LEU A 53 6.51 6.02 1.40
C LEU A 53 7.15 4.98 0.47
N ILE A 54 8.11 5.43 -0.35
CA ILE A 54 8.85 4.57 -1.28
C ILE A 54 10.36 4.69 -1.04
N GLY A 55 10.95 3.66 -0.44
CA GLY A 55 12.40 3.58 -0.24
C GLY A 55 13.12 2.95 -1.45
N ARG A 56 13.36 1.63 -1.36
CA ARG A 56 14.14 0.86 -2.34
C ARG A 56 13.80 1.14 -3.82
N PRO A 57 12.53 1.23 -4.26
CA PRO A 57 12.21 1.51 -5.67
C PRO A 57 12.76 2.84 -6.15
N ALA A 58 12.69 3.90 -5.33
CA ALA A 58 13.25 5.21 -5.69
C ALA A 58 14.78 5.13 -5.83
N VAL A 59 15.45 4.47 -4.88
CA VAL A 59 16.91 4.26 -4.94
C VAL A 59 17.32 3.44 -6.17
N TYR A 60 16.55 2.40 -6.53
CA TYR A 60 16.83 1.58 -7.71
C TYR A 60 16.60 2.35 -9.01
N GLY A 61 15.54 3.18 -9.07
CA GLY A 61 15.33 4.10 -10.18
C GLY A 61 16.50 5.08 -10.34
N LEU A 62 16.94 5.65 -9.22
CA LEU A 62 18.10 6.55 -9.19
C LEU A 62 19.37 5.88 -9.72
N ALA A 63 19.66 4.66 -9.27
CA ALA A 63 20.83 3.91 -9.73
C ALA A 63 20.73 3.53 -11.22
N ALA A 64 19.53 3.24 -11.71
CA ALA A 64 19.33 2.79 -13.09
C ALA A 64 19.44 3.93 -14.11
N LYS A 65 18.80 5.08 -13.85
CA LYS A 65 18.71 6.20 -14.80
C LYS A 65 18.68 7.58 -14.13
N GLY A 66 19.33 7.74 -12.98
CA GLY A 66 19.36 9.01 -12.24
C GLY A 66 17.95 9.51 -11.91
N GLU A 67 17.78 10.83 -11.96
CA GLU A 67 16.48 11.49 -11.73
C GLU A 67 15.37 10.93 -12.61
N TYR A 68 15.65 10.67 -13.90
CA TYR A 68 14.67 10.10 -14.83
C TYR A 68 14.14 8.74 -14.34
N GLY A 69 15.02 7.90 -13.79
CA GLY A 69 14.61 6.61 -13.25
C GLY A 69 13.74 6.74 -12.00
N VAL A 70 14.02 7.70 -11.11
CA VAL A 70 13.16 8.01 -9.95
C VAL A 70 11.78 8.48 -10.42
N LYS A 71 11.74 9.43 -11.35
CA LYS A 71 10.50 9.94 -11.94
C LYS A 71 9.68 8.81 -12.55
N ARG A 72 10.32 7.94 -13.33
CA ARG A 72 9.64 6.80 -13.96
C ARG A 72 9.04 5.84 -12.94
N VAL A 73 9.72 5.59 -11.81
CA VAL A 73 9.18 4.76 -10.72
C VAL A 73 7.92 5.38 -10.12
N ILE A 74 7.93 6.69 -9.87
CA ILE A 74 6.77 7.41 -9.33
C ILE A 74 5.60 7.37 -10.33
N GLU A 75 5.86 7.62 -11.61
CA GLU A 75 4.85 7.53 -12.67
C GLU A 75 4.24 6.14 -12.77
N MET A 76 5.05 5.07 -12.78
CA MET A 76 4.53 3.70 -12.82
C MET A 76 3.63 3.38 -11.63
N LEU A 77 4.00 3.82 -10.42
CA LEU A 77 3.15 3.62 -9.24
C LEU A 77 1.84 4.39 -9.31
N ARG A 78 1.87 5.62 -9.86
CA ARG A 78 0.68 6.43 -10.10
C ARG A 78 -0.23 5.77 -11.13
N ASP A 79 0.30 5.40 -12.29
CA ASP A 79 -0.46 4.79 -13.40
C ASP A 79 -1.11 3.48 -12.95
N GLU A 80 -0.37 2.63 -12.21
CA GLU A 80 -0.91 1.39 -11.65
C GLU A 80 -1.97 1.65 -10.57
N LEU A 81 -1.83 2.69 -9.75
CA LEU A 81 -2.83 3.07 -8.75
C LEU A 81 -4.11 3.55 -9.45
N GLU A 82 -3.99 4.40 -10.47
CA GLU A 82 -5.11 4.91 -11.25
C GLU A 82 -5.87 3.77 -11.94
N LEU A 83 -5.15 2.82 -12.56
CA LEU A 83 -5.74 1.60 -13.11
C LEU A 83 -6.46 0.78 -12.04
N THR A 84 -5.85 0.59 -10.87
CA THR A 84 -6.47 -0.16 -9.76
C THR A 84 -7.74 0.53 -9.26
N MET A 85 -7.72 1.86 -9.16
CA MET A 85 -8.87 2.68 -8.76
C MET A 85 -10.02 2.56 -9.77
N ALA A 86 -9.72 2.64 -11.07
CA ALA A 86 -10.70 2.47 -12.13
C ALA A 86 -11.35 1.08 -12.07
N LEU A 87 -10.54 0.02 -11.93
CA LEU A 87 -11.04 -1.35 -11.82
C LEU A 87 -11.80 -1.64 -10.51
N SER A 88 -11.53 -0.87 -9.46
CA SER A 88 -12.18 -1.01 -8.15
C SER A 88 -13.39 -0.08 -7.99
N GLY A 89 -13.77 0.68 -9.02
CA GLY A 89 -14.90 1.63 -8.96
C GLY A 89 -14.67 2.80 -7.99
N CYS A 90 -13.41 3.22 -7.81
CA CYS A 90 -13.03 4.30 -6.91
C CYS A 90 -12.59 5.54 -7.71
N PRO A 91 -13.48 6.50 -8.01
CA PRO A 91 -13.12 7.67 -8.82
C PRO A 91 -12.18 8.64 -8.10
N THR A 92 -12.15 8.62 -6.77
CA THR A 92 -11.24 9.43 -5.94
C THR A 92 -10.69 8.61 -4.79
N LEU A 93 -9.61 9.10 -4.16
CA LEU A 93 -8.99 8.42 -3.01
C LEU A 93 -9.97 8.23 -1.85
N ASN A 94 -10.92 9.15 -1.65
CA ASN A 94 -11.95 9.05 -0.60
C ASN A 94 -12.93 7.89 -0.79
N HIS A 95 -13.01 7.33 -2.00
CA HIS A 95 -13.82 6.14 -2.26
C HIS A 95 -13.10 4.86 -1.84
N ILE A 96 -11.77 4.90 -1.70
CA ILE A 96 -10.98 3.75 -1.26
C ILE A 96 -11.27 3.50 0.22
N SER A 97 -11.76 2.31 0.52
CA SER A 97 -12.15 1.91 1.87
C SER A 97 -11.95 0.42 2.10
N ARG A 98 -12.06 0.01 3.37
CA ARG A 98 -11.75 -1.35 3.81
C ARG A 98 -12.51 -2.46 3.08
N LYS A 99 -13.69 -2.15 2.52
CA LYS A 99 -14.52 -3.09 1.74
C LYS A 99 -13.85 -3.59 0.44
N HIS A 100 -12.90 -2.84 -0.11
CA HIS A 100 -12.26 -3.18 -1.39
C HIS A 100 -11.15 -4.22 -1.27
N VAL A 101 -10.72 -4.56 -0.05
CA VAL A 101 -9.60 -5.48 0.17
C VAL A 101 -10.00 -6.62 1.10
N ARG A 102 -9.40 -7.79 0.90
CA ARG A 102 -9.54 -8.94 1.82
C ARG A 102 -8.16 -9.41 2.22
N THR A 103 -7.93 -9.58 3.52
CA THR A 103 -6.68 -10.11 4.05
C THR A 103 -6.73 -11.64 4.15
N LYS A 104 -5.58 -12.30 4.23
CA LYS A 104 -5.52 -13.77 4.36
C LYS A 104 -6.39 -14.32 5.49
N PRO A 105 -6.40 -13.74 6.71
CA PRO A 105 -7.25 -14.23 7.81
C PRO A 105 -8.76 -14.14 7.52
N GLU A 106 -9.20 -13.30 6.58
CA GLU A 106 -10.61 -13.08 6.24
C GLU A 106 -11.09 -13.95 5.07
N ARG A 107 -10.23 -14.83 4.54
CA ARG A 107 -10.62 -15.76 3.48
C ARG A 107 -11.55 -16.84 4.03
N PRO A 108 -12.71 -17.09 3.40
CA PRO A 108 -13.60 -18.19 3.80
C PRO A 108 -12.84 -19.52 3.74
N ARG A 109 -12.97 -20.35 4.79
CA ARG A 109 -12.33 -21.68 4.86
C ARG A 109 -12.81 -22.64 3.76
N SER A 110 -13.89 -22.32 3.05
CA SER A 110 -14.44 -23.08 1.92
C SER A 110 -13.68 -22.88 0.59
N MET A 111 -12.62 -22.06 0.56
CA MET A 111 -11.77 -21.80 -0.62
C MET A 111 -10.34 -22.35 -0.46
N LEU A 112 -10.12 -23.26 0.49
CA LEU A 112 -8.91 -24.06 0.67
C LEU A 112 -9.25 -25.53 0.44
#